data_AF-A0A1B2Z9P0-F1
#
_entry.id   AF-A0A1B2Z9P0-F1
#
_cell.length_a   1.000
_cell.length_b   1.000
_cell.length_c   1.000
_cell.angle_alpha   90.00
_cell.angle_beta   90.00
_cell.angle_gamma   90.00
#
_symmetry.space_group_name_H-M   'P 1'
#
loop_
_entity.id
_entity.type
_entity.pdbx_description
1 polymer ?
#
loop_
_entity_poly.entity_id
_entity_poly.type
_entity_poly.pdbx_seq_one_letter_code
_entity_poly.pdbx_strand_id
1 'polypeptide(L)'
;MDISLAMKNQILFDDIDLLQFTQNKLKQWLVSNFVNILCDHKIYIETVSITPHENIDSNLLYTLEASNENKTYLMEFGELKSSDIPRLTKGKLERLFIVNMNDDFDYVSLLKKANAMRYNVSVINNTQTLLLF
;
A
#
# COMPACT_ATOMS: atom_id res chain seq x y z
N MET A 1 6.18 -14.98 -0.77
CA MET A 1 5.98 -13.94 -1.79
C MET A 1 5.53 -12.72 -1.05
N ASP A 2 6.28 -11.64 -1.20
CA ASP A 2 6.06 -10.38 -0.49
C ASP A 2 5.33 -9.43 -1.46
N ILE A 3 4.00 -9.39 -1.36
CA ILE A 3 3.14 -8.66 -2.30
C ILE A 3 3.29 -7.16 -2.10
N SER A 4 3.39 -6.71 -0.85
CA SER A 4 3.55 -5.30 -0.52
C SER A 4 4.87 -4.76 -1.09
N LEU A 5 5.96 -5.54 -1.02
CA LEU A 5 7.23 -5.20 -1.65
C LEU A 5 7.13 -5.07 -3.17
N ALA A 6 6.44 -5.99 -3.84
CA ALA A 6 6.26 -5.97 -5.29
C ALA A 6 5.42 -4.77 -5.73
N MET A 7 4.30 -4.51 -5.04
CA MET A 7 3.44 -3.36 -5.29
C MET A 7 4.19 -2.04 -5.08
N LYS A 8 4.96 -1.93 -4.00
CA LYS A 8 5.82 -0.78 -3.74
C LYS A 8 6.83 -0.56 -4.85
N ASN A 9 7.46 -1.62 -5.37
CA ASN A 9 8.40 -1.50 -6.49
C ASN A 9 7.72 -0.98 -7.76
N GLN A 10 6.48 -1.40 -8.03
CA GLN A 10 5.72 -0.91 -9.17
C GLN A 10 5.44 0.59 -9.06
N ILE A 11 5.04 1.07 -7.87
CA ILE A 11 4.82 2.50 -7.61
C ILE A 11 6.07 3.33 -7.91
N LEU A 12 7.23 2.86 -7.44
CA LEU A 12 8.50 3.56 -7.63
C LEU A 12 8.98 3.51 -9.09
N PHE A 13 8.79 2.38 -9.77
CA PHE A 13 9.21 2.21 -11.15
C PHE A 13 8.38 3.08 -12.11
N ASP A 14 7.07 3.17 -11.86
CA ASP A 14 6.15 3.98 -12.68
C ASP A 14 6.17 5.47 -12.33
N ASP A 15 6.90 5.88 -11.27
CA ASP A 15 6.90 7.24 -10.71
C ASP A 15 5.47 7.78 -10.49
N ILE A 16 4.61 6.96 -9.88
CA ILE A 16 3.17 7.21 -9.83
C ILE A 16 2.67 7.67 -8.46
N ASP A 17 2.10 8.88 -8.40
CA ASP A 17 1.44 9.38 -7.20
C ASP A 17 0.00 8.87 -7.13
N LEU A 18 -0.20 7.77 -6.40
CA LEU A 18 -1.52 7.16 -6.20
C LEU A 18 -2.48 8.06 -5.42
N LEU A 19 -1.99 9.06 -4.67
CA LEU A 19 -2.84 9.98 -3.91
C LEU A 19 -3.53 11.02 -4.80
N GLN A 20 -3.03 11.20 -6.04
CA GLN A 20 -3.67 12.05 -7.05
C GLN A 20 -4.79 11.33 -7.82
N PHE A 21 -5.00 10.03 -7.57
CA PHE A 21 -5.99 9.26 -8.31
C PHE A 21 -7.39 9.51 -7.75
N THR A 22 -8.38 9.56 -8.66
CA THR A 22 -9.77 9.40 -8.24
C THR A 22 -9.96 8.01 -7.64
N GLN A 23 -10.93 7.84 -6.73
CA GLN A 23 -11.18 6.54 -6.09
C GLN A 23 -11.38 5.40 -7.10
N ASN A 24 -12.05 5.66 -8.22
CA ASN A 24 -12.24 4.65 -9.27
C ASN A 24 -10.92 4.29 -9.96
N LYS A 25 -10.09 5.28 -10.29
CA LYS A 25 -8.78 5.06 -10.91
C LYS A 25 -7.84 4.32 -9.96
N LEU A 26 -7.86 4.68 -8.66
CA LEU A 26 -7.10 4.00 -7.62
C LEU A 26 -7.50 2.53 -7.50
N LYS A 27 -8.79 2.23 -7.38
CA LYS A 27 -9.29 0.84 -7.33
C LYS A 27 -8.86 0.02 -8.55
N GLN A 28 -9.01 0.57 -9.75
CA GLN A 28 -8.60 -0.11 -10.98
C GLN A 28 -7.09 -0.37 -11.02
N TRP A 29 -6.29 0.63 -10.65
CA TRP A 29 -4.83 0.50 -10.61
C TRP A 29 -4.39 -0.56 -9.59
N LEU A 30 -4.97 -0.53 -8.38
CA LEU A 30 -4.68 -1.50 -7.32
C LEU A 30 -5.02 -2.93 -7.74
N VAL A 31 -6.23 -3.15 -8.28
CA VAL A 31 -6.65 -4.48 -8.75
C VAL A 31 -5.76 -4.96 -9.89
N SER A 32 -5.53 -4.13 -10.92
CA SER A 32 -4.70 -4.50 -12.07
C SER A 32 -3.30 -4.94 -11.65
N ASN A 33 -2.64 -4.14 -10.80
CA ASN A 33 -1.28 -4.45 -10.37
C ASN A 33 -1.23 -5.63 -9.40
N PHE A 34 -2.22 -5.80 -8.53
CA PHE A 34 -2.30 -6.98 -7.66
C PHE A 34 -2.42 -8.27 -8.48
N VAL A 35 -3.27 -8.27 -9.53
CA VAL A 35 -3.39 -9.41 -10.44
C VAL A 35 -2.08 -9.65 -11.22
N ASN A 36 -1.46 -8.60 -11.77
CA ASN A 36 -0.20 -8.74 -12.50
C ASN A 36 0.91 -9.33 -11.63
N ILE A 37 1.05 -8.86 -10.39
CA ILE A 37 2.03 -9.39 -9.42
C ILE A 37 1.80 -10.88 -9.18
N LEU A 38 0.55 -11.32 -9.03
CA LEU A 38 0.23 -12.75 -8.86
C LEU A 38 0.58 -13.55 -10.13
N CYS A 39 0.23 -13.03 -11.30
CA CYS A 39 0.54 -13.63 -12.59
C CYS A 39 2.06 -13.78 -12.84
N ASP A 40 2.86 -12.78 -12.49
CA ASP A 40 4.33 -12.82 -12.58
C ASP A 40 4.94 -13.95 -11.73
N HIS A 41 4.25 -14.31 -10.65
CA HIS A 41 4.60 -15.45 -9.79
C HIS A 41 3.93 -16.77 -10.21
N LYS A 42 3.35 -16.82 -11.42
CA LYS A 42 2.62 -17.98 -11.97
C LYS A 42 1.43 -18.41 -11.12
N ILE A 43 0.80 -17.46 -10.42
CA ILE A 43 -0.44 -17.67 -9.66
C ILE A 43 -1.60 -17.18 -10.51
N TYR A 44 -2.39 -18.12 -11.00
CA TYR A 44 -3.60 -17.84 -11.76
C TYR A 44 -4.79 -17.79 -10.79
N ILE A 45 -5.50 -16.67 -10.80
CA ILE A 45 -6.64 -16.40 -9.95
C ILE A 45 -7.94 -16.53 -10.74
N GLU A 46 -9.00 -16.94 -10.06
CA GLU A 46 -10.35 -17.04 -10.64
C GLU A 46 -11.18 -15.82 -10.28
N THR A 47 -11.00 -15.30 -9.07
CA THR A 47 -11.72 -14.14 -8.59
C THR A 47 -10.78 -13.11 -7.97
N VAL A 48 -11.14 -11.84 -8.13
CA VAL A 48 -10.50 -10.71 -7.46
C VAL A 48 -11.57 -9.74 -6.98
N SER A 49 -11.41 -9.24 -5.76
CA SER A 49 -12.28 -8.23 -5.18
C SER A 49 -11.45 -7.16 -4.46
N ILE A 50 -12.03 -5.97 -4.36
CA ILE A 50 -11.48 -4.86 -3.61
C ILE A 50 -12.56 -4.30 -2.70
N THR A 51 -12.32 -4.36 -1.39
CA THR A 51 -13.29 -3.96 -0.38
C THR A 51 -12.77 -2.76 0.39
N PRO A 52 -13.46 -1.60 0.34
CA PRO A 52 -13.11 -0.46 1.19
C PRO A 52 -13.48 -0.74 2.65
N HIS A 53 -12.64 -0.30 3.57
CA HIS A 53 -12.96 -0.23 4.99
C HIS A 53 -12.29 0.99 5.63
N GLU A 54 -12.86 1.46 6.73
CA GLU A 54 -12.28 2.56 7.52
C GLU A 54 -11.19 2.00 8.45
N ASN A 55 -10.03 2.67 8.52
CA ASN A 55 -9.03 2.41 9.57
C ASN A 55 -9.20 3.35 10.76
N ILE A 56 -8.34 3.16 11.77
CA ILE A 56 -8.04 4.09 12.85
C ILE A 56 -8.04 5.52 12.28
N ASP A 57 -9.04 6.29 12.69
CA ASP A 57 -9.24 7.71 12.39
C ASP A 57 -9.58 8.09 10.93
N SER A 58 -10.38 7.26 10.22
CA SER A 58 -11.12 7.62 8.98
C SER A 58 -10.33 7.72 7.67
N ASN A 59 -9.09 7.22 7.60
CA ASN A 59 -8.42 7.07 6.29
C ASN A 59 -8.87 5.79 5.58
N LEU A 60 -8.98 5.85 4.25
CA LEU A 60 -9.52 4.78 3.42
C LEU A 60 -8.49 3.66 3.27
N LEU A 61 -8.86 2.46 3.74
CA LEU A 61 -8.16 1.22 3.43
C LEU A 61 -8.92 0.43 2.37
N TYR A 62 -8.17 -0.24 1.52
CA TYR A 62 -8.68 -1.25 0.62
C TYR A 62 -8.07 -2.60 0.98
N THR A 63 -8.91 -3.61 1.18
CA THR A 63 -8.47 -5.01 1.14
C THR A 63 -8.63 -5.51 -0.28
N LEU A 64 -7.50 -5.91 -0.87
CA LEU A 64 -7.46 -6.68 -2.10
C LEU A 64 -7.48 -8.16 -1.73
N GLU A 65 -8.46 -8.88 -2.27
CA GLU A 65 -8.57 -10.33 -2.11
C GLU A 65 -8.61 -10.97 -3.49
N ALA A 66 -7.73 -11.93 -3.73
CA ALA A 66 -7.79 -12.78 -4.91
C ALA A 66 -7.70 -14.25 -4.51
N SER A 67 -8.45 -15.09 -5.19
CA SER A 67 -8.51 -16.51 -4.86
C SER A 67 -8.59 -17.38 -6.11
N ASN A 68 -8.15 -18.63 -5.93
CA ASN A 68 -8.42 -19.76 -6.80
C ASN A 68 -8.85 -20.96 -5.95
N GLU A 69 -9.11 -22.10 -6.57
CA GLU A 69 -9.49 -23.35 -5.89
C GLU A 69 -8.59 -23.75 -4.71
N ASN A 70 -7.31 -23.32 -4.71
CA ASN A 70 -6.32 -23.76 -3.73
C ASN A 70 -6.11 -22.78 -2.58
N LYS A 71 -6.16 -21.46 -2.85
CA LYS A 71 -5.65 -20.46 -1.92
C LYS A 71 -6.22 -19.06 -2.15
N THR A 72 -6.39 -18.34 -1.05
CA THR A 72 -6.67 -16.89 -1.02
C THR A 72 -5.40 -16.09 -0.74
N TYR A 73 -5.24 -14.99 -1.46
CA TYR A 73 -4.18 -14.00 -1.35
C TYR A 73 -4.79 -12.67 -0.92
N LEU A 74 -4.20 -12.05 0.09
CA LEU A 74 -4.71 -10.83 0.72
C LEU A 74 -3.60 -9.77 0.77
N MET A 75 -4.00 -8.53 0.51
CA MET A 75 -3.17 -7.35 0.72
C MET A 75 -4.04 -6.20 1.19
N GLU A 76 -3.57 -5.42 2.14
CA GLU A 76 -4.19 -4.14 2.51
C GLU A 76 -3.39 -2.99 1.92
N PHE A 77 -4.09 -2.01 1.35
CA PHE A 77 -3.53 -0.75 0.87
C PHE A 77 -4.22 0.41 1.58
N GLY A 78 -3.46 1.43 1.99
CA GLY A 78 -4.06 2.65 2.53
C GLY A 78 -3.20 3.90 2.41
N GLU A 79 -3.87 5.04 2.49
CA GLU A 79 -3.24 6.32 2.76
C GLU A 79 -3.17 6.54 4.27
N LEU A 80 -2.05 7.05 4.77
CA LEU A 80 -1.89 7.39 6.17
C LEU A 80 -1.46 8.84 6.33
N LYS A 81 -1.99 9.49 7.36
CA LYS A 81 -1.41 10.74 7.85
C LYS A 81 -0.19 10.42 8.69
N SER A 82 0.79 11.31 8.69
CA SER A 82 1.99 11.19 9.52
C SER A 82 1.69 11.01 11.01
N SER A 83 0.54 11.54 11.49
CA SER A 83 0.03 11.38 12.86
C SER A 83 -0.32 9.94 13.24
N ASP A 84 -0.60 9.08 12.26
CA ASP A 84 -1.19 7.76 12.47
C ASP A 84 -0.11 6.67 12.53
N ILE A 85 1.08 6.96 12.00
CA ILE A 85 2.26 6.07 11.97
C ILE A 85 2.62 5.50 13.34
N PRO A 86 2.62 6.29 14.45
CA PRO A 86 2.94 5.76 15.78
C PRO A 86 1.94 4.71 16.29
N ARG A 87 0.74 4.67 15.72
CA ARG A 87 -0.32 3.73 16.09
C ARG A 87 -0.29 2.46 15.25
N LEU A 88 0.58 2.42 14.23
CA LEU A 88 0.73 1.22 13.40
C LEU A 88 1.28 0.08 14.24
N THR A 89 0.55 -1.02 14.19
CA THR A 89 0.96 -2.30 14.76
C THR A 89 1.31 -3.25 13.64
N LYS A 90 2.24 -4.17 13.92
CA LYS A 90 2.57 -5.23 12.97
C LYS A 90 1.32 -6.09 12.73
N GLY A 91 0.81 -6.03 11.50
CA GLY A 91 -0.37 -6.77 11.07
C GLY A 91 -0.06 -8.24 10.78
N LYS A 92 -1.11 -9.04 10.61
CA LYS A 92 -1.02 -10.41 10.08
C LYS A 92 -1.02 -10.47 8.56
N LEU A 93 -1.48 -9.40 7.89
CA LEU A 93 -1.59 -9.29 6.44
C LEU A 93 -0.41 -8.50 5.87
N GLU A 94 -0.12 -8.73 4.59
CA GLU A 94 0.76 -7.88 3.79
C GLU A 94 0.08 -6.51 3.65
N ARG A 95 0.80 -5.43 4.00
CA ARG A 95 0.26 -4.07 4.03
C ARG A 95 1.13 -3.15 3.22
N LEU A 96 0.54 -2.20 2.51
CA LEU A 96 1.26 -1.08 1.91
C LEU A 96 0.55 0.21 2.27
N PHE A 97 1.26 1.11 2.94
CA PHE A 97 0.77 2.44 3.22
C PHE A 97 1.57 3.51 2.49
N ILE A 98 0.87 4.54 2.03
CA ILE A 98 1.47 5.75 1.47
C ILE A 98 1.23 6.90 2.43
N VAL A 99 2.30 7.63 2.73
CA VAL A 99 2.29 8.84 3.53
C VAL A 99 2.88 9.96 2.69
N ASN A 100 2.08 10.99 2.43
CA ASN A 100 2.59 12.24 1.86
C ASN A 100 3.37 13.00 2.94
N MET A 101 4.63 13.34 2.63
CA MET A 101 5.57 14.02 3.51
C MET A 101 5.74 15.49 3.13
N ASN A 102 4.65 16.20 2.87
CA ASN A 102 4.72 17.65 2.67
C ASN A 102 5.13 18.38 3.96
N ASP A 103 5.89 19.47 3.77
CA ASP A 103 6.83 20.08 4.72
C ASP A 103 6.32 20.35 6.15
N ASP A 104 7.27 20.32 7.10
CA ASP A 104 7.17 20.50 8.58
C ASP A 104 7.07 19.23 9.46
N PHE A 105 7.51 18.05 8.99
CA PHE A 105 7.61 16.86 9.84
C PHE A 105 9.05 16.44 10.16
N ASP A 106 9.36 16.19 11.44
CA ASP A 106 10.61 15.55 11.85
C ASP A 106 10.61 14.06 11.42
N TYR A 107 11.13 13.82 10.21
CA TYR A 107 11.24 12.51 9.60
C TYR A 107 11.98 11.50 10.47
N VAL A 108 13.01 11.94 11.20
CA VAL A 108 13.82 11.05 12.03
C VAL A 108 12.98 10.50 13.18
N SER A 109 12.18 11.35 13.82
CA SER A 109 11.26 10.93 14.87
C SER A 109 10.15 10.03 14.36
N LEU A 110 9.66 10.27 13.15
CA LEU A 110 8.62 9.46 12.51
C LEU A 110 9.14 8.06 12.13
N LEU A 111 10.31 7.98 11.49
CA LEU A 111 10.94 6.71 11.11
C LEU A 111 11.31 5.85 12.33
N LYS A 112 11.74 6.48 13.44
CA LYS A 112 11.96 5.77 14.72
C LYS A 112 10.69 5.10 15.24
N LYS A 113 9.51 5.71 15.01
CA LYS A 113 8.21 5.16 15.43
C LYS A 113 7.68 4.11 14.45
N ALA A 114 8.09 4.14 13.19
CA ALA A 114 7.72 3.16 12.17
C ALA A 114 8.45 1.81 12.29
N ASN A 115 9.18 1.52 13.39
CA ASN A 115 10.07 0.36 13.53
C ASN A 115 9.39 -1.02 13.35
N ALA A 116 8.05 -1.06 13.33
CA ALA A 116 7.26 -2.27 13.15
C ALA A 116 7.14 -2.71 11.68
N MET A 117 7.49 -1.85 10.72
CA MET A 117 7.34 -2.08 9.28
C MET A 117 8.61 -1.71 8.52
N ARG A 118 8.80 -2.30 7.34
CA ARG A 118 9.85 -1.84 6.42
C ARG A 118 9.38 -0.54 5.79
N TYR A 119 10.33 0.26 5.33
CA TYR A 119 9.99 1.53 4.72
C TYR A 119 10.90 1.89 3.55
N ASN A 120 10.39 2.76 2.70
CA ASN A 120 11.15 3.44 1.66
C ASN A 120 10.72 4.91 1.62
N VAL A 121 11.70 5.81 1.58
CA VAL A 121 11.49 7.23 1.34
C VAL A 121 11.93 7.52 -0.08
N SER A 122 11.04 8.10 -0.88
CA SER A 122 11.32 8.48 -2.26
C SER A 122 10.63 9.81 -2.59
N VAL A 123 11.11 10.48 -3.64
CA VAL A 123 10.34 11.51 -4.33
C VAL A 123 9.55 10.80 -5.41
N ILE A 124 8.23 11.01 -5.44
CA ILE A 124 7.32 10.45 -6.45
C ILE A 124 6.54 11.62 -7.02
N ASN A 125 6.60 11.84 -8.33
CA ASN A 125 5.92 12.98 -8.99
C ASN A 125 6.16 14.33 -8.27
N ASN A 126 7.41 14.62 -7.89
CA ASN A 126 7.85 15.79 -7.11
C ASN A 126 7.33 15.90 -5.66
N THR A 127 6.65 14.87 -5.15
CA THR A 127 6.17 14.81 -3.76
C THR A 127 7.07 13.90 -2.93
N GLN A 128 7.55 14.37 -1.79
CA GLN A 128 8.23 13.49 -0.83
C GLN A 128 7.23 12.48 -0.29
N THR A 129 7.49 11.20 -0.47
CA THR A 129 6.57 10.12 -0.15
C THR A 129 7.27 9.07 0.69
N LEU A 130 6.61 8.65 1.77
CA LEU A 130 7.01 7.50 2.58
C LEU A 130 6.09 6.32 2.28
N LEU A 131 6.70 5.20 1.91
CA LEU A 131 6.04 3.93 1.67
C LEU A 131 6.36 2.99 2.83
N LEU A 132 5.34 2.49 3.54
CA LEU A 132 5.48 1.53 4.64
C LEU A 132 4.95 0.17 4.20
N PHE A 133 5.72 -0.91 4.35
CA PHE A 133 5.39 -2.24 3.85
C PHE A 133 5.99 -3.40 4.63
#